data_AF-A0A3B9CU98-F1
#
_entry.id   AF-A0A3B9CU98-F1
#
_cell.length_a   1.000
_cell.length_b   1.000
_cell.length_c   1.000
_cell.angle_alpha   90.00
_cell.angle_beta   90.00
_cell.angle_gamma   90.00
#
_symmetry.space_group_name_H-M   'P 1'
#
loop_
_entity.id
_entity.type
_entity.pdbx_description
1 polymer ?
#
loop_
_entity_poly.entity_id
_entity_poly.type
_entity_poly.pdbx_seq_one_letter_code
_entity_poly.pdbx_strand_id
1 'polypeptide(L)'
;MTRLFQKLTVLLSCLLLITLPGCGKSDPAPAESKRNAQQASTDTPDNTDDGDSSPPQKRASADIGKGRRQNEIWTDSDGRKYIGQVPMDIYYDDPNAIALNATPVNGGGVTQVADAGQGNGMSSGNPGGGIVEANNTQTGSETGSDAGSETTASAGGWDTMLPEKVLTDEITEVRNFLSATVQSVGSYNSSLAMIEPKVASLAILSNIAREHPAELTWKEDAAYIREFAKQMIVEPLQRGKKDQARLQELFENMQDTFNRSRPSDIADPPDDGFPDVAAMSSVMKRMQDAQNRLMQEAGTESAFKSKKDLVQHEAAILQTFTHVISLEEYGYDDEDFQGYAKAVEEAAKSIQAAADADDFAAYELSLSKISTSCQACHSDFKN
;
A
#
# COMPACT_ATOMS: atom_id res chain seq x y z
N MET A 1 22.93 62.59 16.42
CA MET A 1 24.30 62.44 15.90
C MET A 1 24.30 61.21 14.98
N THR A 2 23.57 61.22 13.86
CA THR A 2 23.81 61.98 12.60
C THR A 2 25.12 61.57 11.94
N ARG A 3 25.05 60.64 10.98
CA ARG A 3 25.76 60.54 9.67
C ARG A 3 25.41 59.17 9.07
N LEU A 4 25.08 59.00 7.80
CA LEU A 4 24.74 59.94 6.74
C LEU A 4 24.05 59.13 5.63
N PHE A 5 22.93 59.65 5.15
CA PHE A 5 22.28 59.34 3.88
C PHE A 5 23.26 59.36 2.68
N GLN A 6 22.90 58.67 1.59
CA GLN A 6 22.59 59.27 0.27
C GLN A 6 23.20 58.58 -0.97
N LYS A 7 22.29 58.13 -1.85
CA LYS A 7 22.24 58.19 -3.35
C LYS A 7 21.13 57.22 -3.79
N LEU A 8 19.84 57.59 -3.94
CA LEU A 8 19.19 58.59 -4.80
C LEU A 8 19.57 58.39 -6.30
N THR A 9 18.79 57.59 -7.05
CA THR A 9 17.66 57.95 -7.95
C THR A 9 18.11 58.34 -9.36
N VAL A 10 17.36 57.89 -10.38
CA VAL A 10 17.16 58.41 -11.78
C VAL A 10 17.01 57.18 -12.72
N LEU A 11 16.04 56.98 -13.62
CA LEU A 11 14.90 57.69 -14.24
C LEU A 11 13.94 56.54 -14.74
N LEU A 12 12.61 56.60 -14.62
CA LEU A 12 11.62 57.35 -15.43
C LEU A 12 11.31 56.72 -16.82
N SER A 13 10.05 56.26 -16.93
CA SER A 13 9.13 56.29 -18.07
C SER A 13 9.54 55.73 -19.44
N CYS A 14 8.73 54.77 -19.93
CA CYS A 14 8.00 54.99 -21.19
C CYS A 14 6.72 54.13 -21.27
N LEU A 15 5.61 54.86 -21.27
CA LEU A 15 4.24 54.45 -21.58
C LEU A 15 4.14 54.25 -23.10
N LEU A 16 3.51 53.18 -23.61
CA LEU A 16 2.74 53.27 -24.86
C LEU A 16 1.65 52.20 -24.96
N LEU A 17 0.41 52.71 -25.04
CA LEU A 17 -0.81 52.02 -25.42
C LEU A 17 -0.80 51.71 -26.92
N ILE A 18 -1.27 50.52 -27.31
CA ILE A 18 -1.94 50.32 -28.60
C ILE A 18 -3.18 49.45 -28.35
N THR A 19 -4.34 50.09 -28.44
CA THR A 19 -5.65 49.47 -28.67
C THR A 19 -5.95 49.49 -30.17
N LEU A 20 -6.52 48.41 -30.71
CA LEU A 20 -7.35 48.48 -31.92
C LEU A 20 -8.58 47.56 -31.77
N PRO A 21 -9.73 47.95 -32.36
CA PRO A 21 -11.02 47.27 -32.25
C PRO A 21 -11.24 46.25 -33.38
N GLY A 22 -11.90 45.13 -33.07
CA GLY A 22 -12.36 44.14 -34.06
C GLY A 22 -13.82 43.78 -33.81
N CYS A 23 -14.72 44.45 -34.54
CA CYS A 23 -16.15 44.18 -34.60
C CYS A 23 -16.40 43.24 -35.79
N GLY A 24 -17.03 42.08 -35.57
CA GLY A 24 -17.38 41.12 -36.61
C GLY A 24 -18.48 40.19 -36.13
N LYS A 25 -19.65 40.33 -36.75
CA LYS A 25 -20.98 39.90 -36.30
C LYS A 25 -21.41 38.63 -37.06
N SER A 26 -22.38 37.92 -36.47
CA SER A 26 -23.41 37.04 -37.09
C SER A 26 -23.09 35.53 -37.23
N ASP A 27 -23.73 34.75 -36.35
CA ASP A 27 -24.17 33.37 -36.62
C ASP A 27 -25.22 33.34 -37.74
N PRO A 28 -25.31 32.21 -38.45
CA PRO A 28 -26.61 31.57 -38.60
C PRO A 28 -26.60 30.09 -38.22
N ALA A 29 -27.75 29.68 -37.68
CA ALA A 29 -28.10 28.36 -37.15
C ALA A 29 -27.81 27.17 -38.08
N PRO A 30 -27.57 25.97 -37.53
CA PRO A 30 -27.57 24.74 -38.31
C PRO A 30 -28.99 24.24 -38.60
N ALA A 31 -29.14 23.71 -39.81
CA ALA A 31 -30.38 23.21 -40.39
C ALA A 31 -30.94 21.98 -39.67
N GLU A 32 -32.27 21.98 -39.50
CA GLU A 32 -33.08 20.83 -39.11
C GLU A 32 -33.00 19.72 -40.18
N SER A 33 -32.46 18.57 -39.79
CA SER A 33 -32.61 17.31 -40.53
C SER A 33 -33.90 16.63 -40.11
N LYS A 34 -34.89 16.65 -41.01
CA LYS A 34 -36.05 15.75 -40.97
C LYS A 34 -35.60 14.35 -41.36
N ARG A 35 -35.79 13.35 -40.49
CA ARG A 35 -36.01 11.97 -40.93
C ARG A 35 -37.08 11.28 -40.10
N ASN A 36 -38.01 10.72 -40.85
CA ASN A 36 -39.21 9.98 -40.47
C ASN A 36 -38.98 8.89 -39.42
N ALA A 37 -39.90 8.80 -38.46
CA ALA A 37 -40.34 7.53 -37.90
C ALA A 37 -41.87 7.50 -37.97
N GLN A 38 -42.36 6.65 -38.88
CA GLN A 38 -43.77 6.39 -39.15
C GLN A 38 -44.17 5.13 -38.36
N GLN A 39 -45.34 5.20 -37.71
CA GLN A 39 -46.32 4.13 -37.41
C GLN A 39 -45.80 2.80 -36.82
N ALA A 40 -46.12 2.49 -35.56
CA ALA A 40 -47.38 1.86 -35.12
C ALA A 40 -47.59 0.43 -35.68
N SER A 41 -47.64 -0.57 -34.81
CA SER A 41 -48.84 -1.40 -34.57
C SER A 41 -48.57 -2.50 -33.54
N THR A 42 -49.67 -2.88 -32.90
CA THR A 42 -49.93 -3.95 -31.95
C THR A 42 -49.58 -5.34 -32.50
N ASP A 43 -49.33 -6.31 -31.61
CA ASP A 43 -50.22 -7.47 -31.42
C ASP A 43 -49.63 -8.51 -30.47
N THR A 44 -50.50 -8.99 -29.59
CA THR A 44 -50.41 -10.18 -28.75
C THR A 44 -50.24 -11.44 -29.62
N PRO A 45 -49.73 -12.54 -29.06
CA PRO A 45 -50.63 -13.68 -28.98
C PRO A 45 -50.59 -14.46 -27.67
N ASP A 46 -51.79 -14.97 -27.40
CA ASP A 46 -52.22 -15.94 -26.42
C ASP A 46 -51.66 -17.35 -26.72
N ASN A 47 -51.42 -18.14 -25.68
CA ASN A 47 -51.53 -19.60 -25.73
C ASN A 47 -51.55 -20.21 -24.30
N THR A 48 -52.73 -20.72 -23.97
CA THR A 48 -53.09 -21.90 -23.14
C THR A 48 -52.15 -23.10 -23.38
N ASP A 49 -52.00 -24.15 -22.56
CA ASP A 49 -52.78 -24.74 -21.46
C ASP A 49 -51.91 -25.78 -20.70
N ASP A 50 -52.49 -26.32 -19.64
CA ASP A 50 -52.31 -27.64 -19.02
C ASP A 50 -51.24 -27.86 -17.95
N GLY A 51 -51.75 -28.21 -16.75
CA GLY A 51 -51.01 -28.40 -15.51
C GLY A 51 -50.84 -29.84 -15.07
N ASP A 52 -50.34 -29.99 -13.85
CA ASP A 52 -50.55 -31.16 -13.00
C ASP A 52 -50.37 -30.77 -11.52
N SER A 53 -51.11 -31.46 -10.65
CA SER A 53 -51.41 -31.13 -9.27
C SER A 53 -50.62 -31.99 -8.28
N SER A 54 -50.06 -31.41 -7.20
CA SER A 54 -49.91 -32.04 -5.86
C SER A 54 -49.22 -31.12 -4.82
N PRO A 55 -49.39 -31.36 -3.49
CA PRO A 55 -49.73 -30.36 -2.46
C PRO A 55 -48.55 -29.64 -1.76
N PRO A 56 -48.80 -28.55 -1.01
CA PRO A 56 -47.76 -27.58 -0.65
C PRO A 56 -46.93 -28.00 0.57
N GLN A 57 -45.61 -28.09 0.40
CA GLN A 57 -44.67 -27.96 1.51
C GLN A 57 -44.50 -26.47 1.84
N LYS A 58 -44.95 -26.07 3.04
CA LYS A 58 -44.61 -24.78 3.64
C LYS A 58 -43.09 -24.68 3.79
N ARG A 59 -42.42 -23.99 2.88
CA ARG A 59 -41.08 -23.42 3.12
C ARG A 59 -41.26 -21.96 3.51
N ALA A 60 -40.98 -21.67 4.78
CA ALA A 60 -40.77 -20.33 5.28
C ALA A 60 -39.47 -19.80 4.65
N SER A 61 -39.58 -18.98 3.61
CA SER A 61 -38.45 -18.26 2.99
C SER A 61 -38.96 -16.98 2.31
N ALA A 62 -39.87 -16.26 2.96
CA ALA A 62 -40.53 -15.09 2.36
C ALA A 62 -40.06 -13.73 2.92
N ASP A 63 -39.17 -13.69 3.92
CA ASP A 63 -38.84 -12.41 4.60
C ASP A 63 -37.38 -11.95 4.46
N ILE A 64 -36.51 -12.77 3.86
CA ILE A 64 -35.13 -12.34 3.59
C ILE A 64 -35.10 -11.63 2.23
N GLY A 65 -35.43 -10.34 2.25
CA GLY A 65 -34.93 -9.42 1.23
C GLY A 65 -35.99 -8.57 0.53
N LYS A 66 -36.41 -7.48 1.18
CA LYS A 66 -36.65 -6.18 0.52
C LYS A 66 -36.34 -5.03 1.49
N GLY A 67 -35.25 -4.29 1.23
CA GLY A 67 -35.10 -2.89 1.66
C GLY A 67 -34.52 -2.58 3.05
N ARG A 68 -33.95 -3.54 3.78
CA ARG A 68 -33.27 -3.26 5.06
C ARG A 68 -31.90 -2.60 4.82
N ARG A 69 -31.54 -1.60 5.64
CA ARG A 69 -30.25 -0.92 5.53
C ARG A 69 -29.13 -1.83 6.07
N GLN A 70 -27.92 -1.71 5.50
CA GLN A 70 -26.79 -2.60 5.82
C GLN A 70 -26.42 -2.66 7.32
N ASN A 71 -26.75 -1.62 8.10
CA ASN A 71 -26.44 -1.52 9.53
C ASN A 71 -27.67 -1.60 10.44
N GLU A 72 -28.82 -2.01 9.92
CA GLU A 72 -30.04 -2.15 10.70
C GLU A 72 -30.04 -3.48 11.46
N ILE A 73 -30.20 -3.44 12.78
CA ILE A 73 -30.37 -4.65 13.60
C ILE A 73 -31.86 -4.99 13.65
N TRP A 74 -32.22 -6.21 13.28
CA TRP A 74 -33.60 -6.68 13.31
C TRP A 74 -33.68 -8.15 13.72
N THR A 75 -34.87 -8.58 14.13
CA THR A 75 -35.14 -9.96 14.56
C THR A 75 -36.21 -10.55 13.64
N ASP A 76 -35.98 -11.76 13.13
CA ASP A 76 -36.97 -12.47 12.33
C ASP A 76 -38.12 -13.05 13.19
N SER A 77 -39.11 -13.65 12.53
CA SER A 77 -40.25 -14.29 13.19
C SER A 77 -39.88 -15.46 14.08
N ASP A 78 -38.69 -16.05 13.88
CA ASP A 78 -38.17 -17.18 14.63
C ASP A 78 -37.28 -16.73 15.81
N GLY A 79 -37.15 -15.41 16.02
CA GLY A 79 -36.39 -14.83 17.13
C GLY A 79 -34.89 -14.68 16.86
N ARG A 80 -34.42 -14.95 15.63
CA ARG A 80 -33.01 -14.82 15.25
C ARG A 80 -32.68 -13.38 14.90
N LYS A 81 -31.58 -12.86 15.44
CA LYS A 81 -31.11 -11.48 15.21
C LYS A 81 -30.23 -11.40 13.97
N TYR A 82 -30.32 -10.28 13.25
CA TYR A 82 -29.55 -9.97 12.05
C TYR A 82 -29.01 -8.54 12.14
N ILE A 83 -27.88 -8.28 11.47
CA ILE A 83 -27.40 -6.95 11.09
C ILE A 83 -27.39 -6.86 9.56
N GLY A 84 -28.23 -5.98 9.01
CA GLY A 84 -28.45 -5.94 7.56
C GLY A 84 -29.05 -7.25 7.05
N GLN A 85 -28.26 -8.06 6.35
CA GLN A 85 -28.65 -9.39 5.88
C GLN A 85 -27.87 -10.53 6.56
N VAL A 86 -26.97 -10.20 7.49
CA VAL A 86 -26.08 -11.18 8.14
C VAL A 86 -26.67 -11.60 9.48
N PRO A 87 -26.91 -12.89 9.71
CA PRO A 87 -27.29 -13.41 11.02
C PRO A 87 -26.24 -13.05 12.09
N MET A 88 -26.69 -12.55 13.24
CA MET A 88 -25.82 -12.11 14.33
C MET A 88 -25.13 -13.28 15.05
N ASP A 89 -25.63 -14.50 14.90
CA ASP A 89 -25.04 -15.71 15.48
C ASP A 89 -23.82 -16.24 14.72
N ILE A 90 -23.48 -15.64 13.58
CA ILE A 90 -22.20 -15.89 12.88
C ILE A 90 -21.06 -15.10 13.54
N TYR A 91 -21.37 -14.00 14.24
CA TYR A 91 -20.37 -13.26 14.99
C TYR A 91 -20.13 -13.97 16.32
N TYR A 92 -18.86 -14.19 16.64
CA TYR A 92 -18.47 -14.76 17.92
C TYR A 92 -18.75 -13.75 19.04
N ASP A 93 -19.26 -14.24 20.18
CA ASP A 93 -19.54 -13.41 21.36
C ASP A 93 -18.28 -12.71 21.90
N ASP A 94 -17.12 -13.33 21.68
CA ASP A 94 -15.80 -12.77 21.97
C ASP A 94 -14.84 -13.10 20.80
N PRO A 95 -14.75 -12.22 19.77
CA PRO A 95 -13.85 -12.45 18.64
C PRO A 95 -12.37 -12.46 19.07
N ASN A 96 -12.03 -11.81 20.19
CA ASN A 96 -10.66 -11.76 20.69
C ASN A 96 -10.27 -13.08 21.35
N ALA A 97 -11.19 -13.77 22.01
CA ALA A 97 -10.93 -15.10 22.58
C ALA A 97 -10.59 -16.16 21.50
N ILE A 98 -11.12 -16.01 20.29
CA ILE A 98 -10.81 -16.91 19.17
C ILE A 98 -9.48 -16.53 18.52
N ALA A 99 -9.19 -15.24 18.38
CA ALA A 99 -7.90 -14.77 17.88
C ALA A 99 -6.71 -15.16 18.80
N LEU A 100 -6.96 -15.30 20.11
CA LEU A 100 -5.97 -15.73 21.10
C LEU A 100 -5.88 -17.26 21.25
N ASN A 101 -6.78 -18.02 20.63
CA ASN A 101 -6.77 -19.47 20.71
C ASN A 101 -5.78 -20.06 19.69
N ALA A 102 -4.54 -20.26 20.12
CA ALA A 102 -3.48 -20.90 19.33
C ALA A 102 -3.57 -22.44 19.28
N THR A 103 -4.72 -23.05 19.61
CA THR A 103 -4.86 -24.52 19.59
C THR A 103 -4.90 -25.00 18.13
N PRO A 104 -3.94 -25.83 17.68
CA PRO A 104 -3.98 -26.37 16.33
C PRO A 104 -5.21 -27.26 16.15
N VAL A 105 -6.05 -26.94 15.17
CA VAL A 105 -7.19 -27.79 14.81
C VAL A 105 -6.64 -29.01 14.08
N ASN A 106 -6.42 -30.09 14.82
CA ASN A 106 -5.97 -31.36 14.27
C ASN A 106 -7.15 -32.06 13.58
N GLY A 107 -7.46 -31.66 12.35
CA GLY A 107 -8.57 -32.17 11.55
C GLY A 107 -8.11 -33.08 10.42
N GLY A 108 -7.99 -34.38 10.70
CA GLY A 108 -7.62 -35.39 9.69
C GLY A 108 -7.74 -36.83 10.17
N GLY A 109 -8.79 -37.17 10.93
CA GLY A 109 -9.07 -38.54 11.34
C GLY A 109 -9.90 -39.29 10.30
N VAL A 110 -9.24 -40.00 9.39
CA VAL A 110 -9.85 -41.10 8.63
C VAL A 110 -9.99 -42.29 9.57
N THR A 111 -11.22 -42.79 9.67
CA THR A 111 -11.64 -43.99 10.40
C THR A 111 -10.77 -45.19 10.04
N GLN A 112 -10.09 -45.79 11.03
CA GLN A 112 -9.75 -47.21 10.98
C GLN A 112 -10.11 -47.92 12.28
N VAL A 113 -10.53 -49.16 12.06
CA VAL A 113 -11.34 -50.01 12.91
C VAL A 113 -10.49 -50.68 13.99
N ALA A 114 -11.11 -50.90 15.14
CA ALA A 114 -10.57 -51.57 16.31
C ALA A 114 -9.98 -52.96 16.01
N ASP A 115 -8.87 -53.27 16.67
CA ASP A 115 -8.56 -54.64 17.11
C ASP A 115 -8.07 -54.62 18.55
N ALA A 116 -8.55 -55.58 19.33
CA ALA A 116 -8.44 -55.67 20.77
C ALA A 116 -7.52 -56.82 21.16
N GLY A 117 -6.59 -56.59 22.09
CA GLY A 117 -5.87 -57.69 22.75
C GLY A 117 -4.76 -57.28 23.69
N GLN A 118 -5.08 -57.31 25.00
CA GLN A 118 -4.27 -57.79 26.16
C GLN A 118 -2.73 -57.62 26.10
N GLY A 119 -2.02 -57.10 27.10
CA GLY A 119 -2.26 -57.03 28.54
C GLY A 119 -0.94 -57.30 29.29
N ASN A 120 -0.81 -56.72 30.49
CA ASN A 120 0.19 -56.94 31.55
C ASN A 120 1.62 -56.42 31.41
N GLY A 121 2.11 -55.77 32.48
CA GLY A 121 3.53 -55.82 32.84
C GLY A 121 4.09 -54.65 33.65
N MET A 122 3.73 -54.56 34.92
CA MET A 122 4.40 -53.73 35.94
C MET A 122 5.88 -54.14 36.09
N SER A 123 6.84 -53.19 36.10
CA SER A 123 7.99 -53.26 37.02
C SER A 123 8.80 -51.96 37.09
N SER A 124 9.14 -51.65 38.34
CA SER A 124 10.07 -50.64 38.86
C SER A 124 11.52 -50.83 38.37
N GLY A 125 12.30 -49.73 38.32
CA GLY A 125 13.76 -49.80 38.24
C GLY A 125 14.46 -48.53 37.75
N ASN A 126 14.68 -47.56 38.65
CA ASN A 126 15.82 -46.63 38.57
C ASN A 126 17.10 -47.41 38.98
N PRO A 127 18.26 -47.24 38.31
CA PRO A 127 19.26 -46.33 38.88
C PRO A 127 20.14 -45.58 37.85
N GLY A 128 20.38 -44.29 38.13
CA GLY A 128 21.72 -43.74 38.42
C GLY A 128 22.81 -43.72 37.33
N GLY A 129 23.24 -42.50 36.99
CA GLY A 129 24.65 -42.09 36.98
C GLY A 129 25.53 -42.52 35.80
N GLY A 130 25.91 -41.56 34.96
CA GLY A 130 26.89 -41.77 33.90
C GLY A 130 27.24 -40.49 33.15
N ILE A 131 28.04 -39.64 33.80
CA ILE A 131 28.80 -38.53 33.22
C ILE A 131 29.78 -39.09 32.16
N VAL A 132 29.73 -38.57 30.94
CA VAL A 132 30.85 -38.67 29.98
C VAL A 132 31.16 -37.28 29.44
N GLU A 133 32.34 -36.85 29.86
CA GLU A 133 33.06 -35.62 29.61
C GLU A 133 33.73 -35.73 28.24
N ALA A 134 33.35 -34.88 27.29
CA ALA A 134 34.01 -34.77 25.99
C ALA A 134 35.15 -33.75 26.10
N ASN A 135 36.38 -34.27 26.08
CA ASN A 135 37.59 -33.49 26.22
C ASN A 135 37.91 -32.71 24.94
N ASN A 136 38.31 -31.47 25.17
CA ASN A 136 38.68 -30.42 24.24
C ASN A 136 40.08 -30.69 23.64
N THR A 137 40.29 -30.37 22.36
CA THR A 137 41.64 -30.11 21.84
C THR A 137 41.58 -28.89 20.93
N GLN A 138 42.20 -27.84 21.45
CA GLN A 138 42.36 -26.51 20.90
C GLN A 138 43.68 -26.43 20.11
N THR A 139 43.63 -25.78 18.95
CA THR A 139 44.76 -25.17 18.24
C THR A 139 44.11 -24.01 17.48
N GLY A 140 44.35 -22.72 17.72
CA GLY A 140 45.52 -22.05 18.26
C GLY A 140 46.24 -21.34 17.11
N SER A 141 45.70 -20.20 16.65
CA SER A 141 46.49 -19.18 15.96
C SER A 141 45.81 -17.81 16.09
N GLU A 142 46.39 -16.97 16.95
CA GLU A 142 46.08 -15.55 17.11
C GLU A 142 46.91 -14.68 16.15
N THR A 143 46.58 -13.39 16.16
CA THR A 143 47.24 -12.17 15.65
C THR A 143 46.57 -11.60 14.39
N GLY A 144 46.03 -10.39 14.36
CA GLY A 144 46.08 -9.30 15.34
C GLY A 144 45.08 -8.18 15.06
N SER A 145 44.94 -7.34 16.07
CA SER A 145 44.08 -6.18 16.22
C SER A 145 44.38 -5.09 15.18
N ASP A 146 43.33 -4.51 14.59
CA ASP A 146 43.30 -3.06 14.36
C ASP A 146 41.89 -2.53 14.64
N ALA A 147 41.86 -1.39 15.30
CA ALA A 147 40.69 -0.73 15.83
C ALA A 147 40.30 0.43 14.92
N GLY A 148 38.99 0.66 14.80
CA GLY A 148 38.45 1.90 14.26
C GLY A 148 38.02 1.80 12.80
N SER A 149 36.79 1.34 12.60
CA SER A 149 35.93 1.99 11.62
C SER A 149 34.51 1.90 12.14
N GLU A 150 33.92 3.06 12.36
CA GLU A 150 32.48 3.22 12.57
C GLU A 150 31.75 2.40 11.52
N THR A 151 30.84 1.55 11.99
CA THR A 151 29.92 0.81 11.14
C THR A 151 28.97 1.81 10.50
N THR A 152 29.35 2.34 9.33
CA THR A 152 28.36 2.82 8.36
C THR A 152 27.38 1.68 8.15
N ALA A 153 26.12 1.91 8.51
CA ALA A 153 25.03 1.01 8.20
C ALA A 153 25.09 0.60 6.72
N SER A 154 24.89 -0.69 6.48
CA SER A 154 25.17 -1.41 5.24
C SER A 154 24.61 -0.75 3.97
N ALA A 155 25.47 -0.05 3.23
CA ALA A 155 25.30 0.17 1.79
C ALA A 155 25.43 -1.19 1.07
N GLY A 156 24.32 -1.90 0.86
CA GLY A 156 24.34 -3.17 0.11
C GLY A 156 23.19 -4.15 0.32
N GLY A 157 22.14 -3.82 1.08
CA GLY A 157 21.02 -4.74 1.35
C GLY A 157 19.73 -4.47 0.58
N TRP A 158 19.69 -3.43 -0.25
CA TRP A 158 18.45 -2.96 -0.86
C TRP A 158 17.84 -3.94 -1.86
N ASP A 159 18.65 -4.70 -2.59
CA ASP A 159 18.19 -5.70 -3.57
C ASP A 159 17.37 -6.84 -2.95
N THR A 160 17.66 -7.16 -1.69
CA THR A 160 16.96 -8.21 -0.95
C THR A 160 15.55 -7.80 -0.53
N MET A 161 15.35 -6.52 -0.18
CA MET A 161 14.07 -5.98 0.30
C MET A 161 13.25 -5.33 -0.81
N LEU A 162 13.94 -4.78 -1.81
CA LEU A 162 13.37 -4.06 -2.93
C LEU A 162 13.97 -4.63 -4.23
N PRO A 163 13.44 -5.75 -4.76
CA PRO A 163 13.89 -6.27 -6.04
C PRO A 163 13.77 -5.22 -7.16
N GLU A 164 14.68 -5.25 -8.14
CA GLU A 164 14.70 -4.29 -9.28
C GLU A 164 13.35 -4.15 -9.96
N LYS A 165 12.64 -5.28 -10.14
CA LYS A 165 11.30 -5.30 -10.73
C LYS A 165 10.31 -4.48 -9.91
N VAL A 166 10.28 -4.63 -8.58
CA VAL A 166 9.37 -3.89 -7.70
C VAL A 166 9.70 -2.39 -7.73
N LEU A 167 10.99 -2.04 -7.66
CA LEU A 167 11.43 -0.65 -7.80
C LEU A 167 10.96 -0.04 -9.12
N THR A 168 11.18 -0.73 -10.23
CA THR A 168 10.81 -0.24 -11.57
C THR A 168 9.29 -0.16 -11.74
N ASP A 169 8.55 -1.15 -11.25
CA ASP A 169 7.09 -1.20 -11.33
C ASP A 169 6.45 -0.08 -10.49
N GLU A 170 6.93 0.17 -9.27
CA GLU A 170 6.38 1.21 -8.39
C GLU A 170 6.67 2.61 -8.96
N ILE A 171 7.89 2.86 -9.42
CA ILE A 171 8.25 4.11 -10.11
C ILE A 171 7.35 4.31 -11.34
N THR A 172 7.13 3.26 -12.13
CA THR A 172 6.26 3.31 -13.32
C THR A 172 4.80 3.56 -12.94
N GLU A 173 4.28 2.91 -11.88
CA GLU A 173 2.92 3.11 -11.39
C GLU A 173 2.70 4.56 -10.97
N VAL A 174 3.62 5.13 -10.18
CA VAL A 174 3.55 6.53 -9.74
C VAL A 174 3.63 7.49 -10.92
N ARG A 175 4.53 7.26 -11.88
CA ARG A 175 4.65 8.09 -13.09
C ARG A 175 3.37 8.07 -13.92
N ASN A 176 2.78 6.89 -14.13
CA ASN A 176 1.52 6.76 -14.87
C ASN A 176 0.36 7.44 -14.13
N PHE A 177 0.30 7.28 -12.81
CA PHE A 177 -0.69 7.96 -11.97
C PHE A 177 -0.58 9.49 -12.07
N LEU A 178 0.63 10.04 -11.92
CA LEU A 178 0.87 11.47 -12.02
C LEU A 178 0.56 11.97 -13.44
N SER A 179 1.00 11.24 -14.46
CA SER A 179 0.71 11.56 -15.86
C SER A 179 -0.77 11.60 -16.17
N ALA A 180 -1.64 10.85 -15.49
CA ALA A 180 -3.10 10.95 -15.66
C ALA A 180 -3.70 12.06 -14.78
N THR A 181 -3.13 12.26 -13.59
CA THR A 181 -3.66 13.17 -12.57
C THR A 181 -3.40 14.64 -12.91
N VAL A 182 -2.20 14.99 -13.38
CA VAL A 182 -1.81 16.39 -13.61
C VAL A 182 -2.25 16.94 -14.96
N GLN A 183 -2.96 16.16 -15.81
CA GLN A 183 -3.38 16.62 -17.15
C GLN A 183 -4.56 17.59 -17.11
N SER A 184 -5.33 17.58 -16.03
CA SER A 184 -6.48 18.47 -15.89
C SER A 184 -6.73 18.84 -14.44
N VAL A 185 -7.31 20.02 -14.21
CA VAL A 185 -7.72 20.48 -12.88
C VAL A 185 -8.75 19.52 -12.24
N GLY A 186 -9.58 18.86 -13.06
CA GLY A 186 -10.57 17.89 -12.60
C GLY A 186 -9.91 16.64 -12.00
N SER A 187 -9.06 15.97 -12.78
CA SER A 187 -8.32 14.77 -12.37
C SER A 187 -7.41 15.05 -11.17
N TYR A 188 -6.76 16.20 -11.16
CA TYR A 188 -5.93 16.65 -10.05
C TYR A 188 -6.75 16.79 -8.76
N ASN A 189 -7.85 17.54 -8.81
CA ASN A 189 -8.69 17.81 -7.65
C ASN A 189 -9.37 16.55 -7.08
N SER A 190 -9.65 15.54 -7.90
CA SER A 190 -10.22 14.26 -7.45
C SER A 190 -9.18 13.35 -6.80
N SER A 191 -7.90 13.57 -7.07
CA SER A 191 -6.82 12.65 -6.70
C SER A 191 -5.92 13.19 -5.60
N LEU A 192 -6.16 14.40 -5.10
CA LEU A 192 -5.32 15.10 -4.10
C LEU A 192 -4.82 14.22 -2.96
N ALA A 193 -5.71 13.42 -2.35
CA ALA A 193 -5.35 12.56 -1.21
C ALA A 193 -4.37 11.43 -1.58
N MET A 194 -4.35 11.02 -2.85
CA MET A 194 -3.48 9.96 -3.36
C MET A 194 -2.14 10.49 -3.92
N ILE A 195 -2.04 11.80 -4.18
CA ILE A 195 -0.81 12.38 -4.75
C ILE A 195 0.32 12.31 -3.73
N GLU A 196 0.09 12.80 -2.51
CA GLU A 196 1.15 12.90 -1.49
C GLU A 196 1.81 11.55 -1.17
N PRO A 197 1.07 10.45 -0.89
CA PRO A 197 1.69 9.15 -0.60
C PRO A 197 2.46 8.57 -1.79
N LYS A 198 1.94 8.74 -3.01
CA LYS A 198 2.59 8.23 -4.23
C LYS A 198 3.86 9.02 -4.56
N VAL A 199 3.84 10.34 -4.40
CA VAL A 199 5.01 11.18 -4.61
C VAL A 199 6.07 10.93 -3.53
N ALA A 200 5.65 10.74 -2.27
CA ALA A 200 6.57 10.32 -1.20
C ALA A 200 7.25 8.99 -1.54
N SER A 201 6.48 8.00 -2.04
CA SER A 201 7.02 6.72 -2.52
C SER A 201 8.13 6.93 -3.56
N LEU A 202 7.85 7.73 -4.59
CA LEU A 202 8.80 8.09 -5.64
C LEU A 202 10.06 8.76 -5.08
N ALA A 203 9.92 9.67 -4.12
CA ALA A 203 11.05 10.37 -3.51
C ALA A 203 11.97 9.39 -2.76
N ILE A 204 11.40 8.56 -1.88
CA ILE A 204 12.14 7.54 -1.12
C ILE A 204 12.84 6.55 -2.06
N LEU A 205 12.11 6.01 -3.04
CA LEU A 205 12.64 5.01 -3.97
C LEU A 205 13.73 5.57 -4.88
N SER A 206 13.62 6.84 -5.27
CA SER A 206 14.68 7.52 -6.03
C SER A 206 15.93 7.76 -5.16
N ASN A 207 15.75 7.97 -3.84
CA ASN A 207 16.89 8.02 -2.92
C ASN A 207 17.57 6.66 -2.80
N ILE A 208 16.81 5.57 -2.61
CA ILE A 208 17.32 4.19 -2.57
C ILE A 208 18.04 3.83 -3.88
N ALA A 209 17.50 4.23 -5.03
CA ALA A 209 18.06 3.92 -6.34
C ALA A 209 19.52 4.37 -6.52
N ARG A 210 19.97 5.42 -5.80
CA ARG A 210 21.36 5.88 -5.82
C ARG A 210 22.34 4.78 -5.37
N GLU A 211 21.91 3.97 -4.40
CA GLU A 211 22.72 2.92 -3.76
C GLU A 211 22.29 1.51 -4.17
N HIS A 212 21.12 1.37 -4.78
CA HIS A 212 20.58 0.10 -5.24
C HIS A 212 21.49 -0.54 -6.31
N PRO A 213 21.84 -1.84 -6.25
CA PRO A 213 22.81 -2.45 -7.17
C PRO A 213 22.30 -2.61 -8.62
N ALA A 214 21.00 -2.47 -8.86
CA ALA A 214 20.45 -2.53 -10.22
C ALA A 214 20.98 -1.41 -11.13
N GLU A 215 21.14 -1.74 -12.40
CA GLU A 215 21.59 -0.85 -13.47
C GLU A 215 20.41 -0.10 -14.10
N LEU A 216 19.87 0.86 -13.36
CA LEU A 216 18.75 1.68 -13.83
C LEU A 216 19.26 2.78 -14.76
N THR A 217 18.62 2.94 -15.92
CA THR A 217 19.04 3.93 -16.93
C THR A 217 19.03 5.37 -16.41
N TRP A 218 18.25 5.66 -15.38
CA TRP A 218 18.09 6.97 -14.77
C TRP A 218 18.85 7.12 -13.43
N LYS A 219 19.62 6.11 -13.01
CA LYS A 219 20.32 6.08 -11.70
C LYS A 219 21.23 7.29 -11.48
N GLU A 220 21.95 7.72 -12.51
CA GLU A 220 22.83 8.90 -12.46
C GLU A 220 22.05 10.19 -12.13
N ASP A 221 20.76 10.23 -12.48
CA ASP A 221 19.88 11.37 -12.26
C ASP A 221 18.93 11.17 -11.07
N ALA A 222 19.07 10.08 -10.30
CA ALA A 222 18.15 9.70 -9.24
C ALA A 222 18.01 10.77 -8.14
N ALA A 223 19.09 11.48 -7.81
CA ALA A 223 19.06 12.59 -6.86
C ALA A 223 18.19 13.76 -7.34
N TYR A 224 18.15 14.03 -8.65
CA TYR A 224 17.30 15.08 -9.23
C TYR A 224 15.84 14.64 -9.27
N ILE A 225 15.56 13.38 -9.60
CA ILE A 225 14.20 12.82 -9.57
C ILE A 225 13.63 12.90 -8.14
N ARG A 226 14.43 12.51 -7.15
CA ARG A 226 14.10 12.64 -5.73
C ARG A 226 13.76 14.09 -5.36
N GLU A 227 14.58 15.04 -5.79
CA GLU A 227 14.38 16.46 -5.51
C GLU A 227 13.09 17.00 -6.14
N PHE A 228 12.78 16.63 -7.39
CA PHE A 228 11.49 16.97 -7.99
C PHE A 228 10.32 16.40 -7.20
N ALA A 229 10.39 15.12 -6.81
CA ALA A 229 9.36 14.48 -6.01
C ALA A 229 9.19 15.18 -4.64
N LYS A 230 10.29 15.56 -3.98
CA LYS A 230 10.25 16.37 -2.75
C LYS A 230 9.52 17.71 -2.98
N GLN A 231 9.89 18.46 -4.01
CA GLN A 231 9.28 19.76 -4.33
C GLN A 231 7.79 19.68 -4.67
N MET A 232 7.31 18.54 -5.18
CA MET A 232 5.89 18.33 -5.44
C MET A 232 5.05 18.37 -4.16
N ILE A 233 5.58 17.91 -3.02
CA ILE A 233 4.85 17.75 -1.75
C ILE A 233 5.39 18.59 -0.57
N VAL A 234 6.43 19.39 -0.79
CA VAL A 234 6.97 20.28 0.26
C VAL A 234 5.95 21.33 0.74
N GLU A 235 5.08 21.79 -0.15
CA GLU A 235 3.94 22.64 0.18
C GLU A 235 2.64 21.81 0.22
N PRO A 236 1.73 22.05 1.18
CA PRO A 236 0.44 21.36 1.22
C PRO A 236 -0.37 21.57 -0.06
N LEU A 237 -0.76 20.46 -0.70
CA LEU A 237 -1.51 20.51 -1.96
C LEU A 237 -2.85 21.26 -1.80
N GLN A 238 -3.10 22.19 -2.71
CA GLN A 238 -4.29 23.02 -2.78
C GLN A 238 -5.14 22.65 -3.98
N ARG A 239 -6.47 22.77 -3.84
CA ARG A 239 -7.38 22.61 -4.99
C ARG A 239 -7.19 23.75 -5.99
N GLY A 240 -7.32 23.43 -7.28
CA GLY A 240 -7.46 24.41 -8.35
C GLY A 240 -6.29 24.50 -9.32
N LYS A 241 -6.47 25.34 -10.34
CA LYS A 241 -5.59 25.42 -11.51
C LYS A 241 -4.15 25.81 -11.19
N LYS A 242 -3.96 26.71 -10.21
CA LYS A 242 -2.62 27.21 -9.86
C LYS A 242 -1.71 26.08 -9.38
N ASP A 243 -2.19 25.29 -8.43
CA ASP A 243 -1.38 24.23 -7.82
C ASP A 243 -1.26 23.02 -8.75
N GLN A 244 -2.32 22.70 -9.51
CA GLN A 244 -2.24 21.71 -10.58
C GLN A 244 -1.15 22.06 -11.61
N ALA A 245 -1.08 23.31 -12.06
CA ALA A 245 -0.07 23.73 -13.04
C ALA A 245 1.35 23.65 -12.47
N ARG A 246 1.55 24.02 -11.19
CA ARG A 246 2.83 23.85 -10.48
C ARG A 246 3.25 22.38 -10.45
N LEU A 247 2.34 21.49 -10.06
CA LEU A 247 2.63 20.06 -9.99
C LEU A 247 2.90 19.46 -11.38
N GLN A 248 2.18 19.93 -12.41
CA GLN A 248 2.40 19.54 -13.79
C GLN A 248 3.81 19.92 -14.29
N GLU A 249 4.24 21.15 -14.04
CA GLU A 249 5.59 21.63 -14.42
C GLU A 249 6.69 20.79 -13.74
N LEU A 250 6.56 20.55 -12.43
CA LEU A 250 7.49 19.67 -11.70
C LEU A 250 7.50 18.24 -12.27
N PHE A 251 6.34 17.72 -12.65
CA PHE A 251 6.23 16.38 -13.22
C PHE A 251 6.85 16.30 -14.61
N GLU A 252 6.66 17.30 -15.46
CA GLU A 252 7.28 17.39 -16.79
C GLU A 252 8.81 17.42 -16.69
N ASN A 253 9.37 18.27 -15.82
CA ASN A 253 10.82 18.34 -15.58
C ASN A 253 11.39 17.00 -15.05
N MET A 254 10.64 16.33 -14.17
CA MET A 254 10.99 15.01 -13.67
C MET A 254 10.96 13.95 -14.79
N GLN A 255 9.96 13.98 -15.67
CA GLN A 255 9.87 13.08 -16.82
C GLN A 255 11.02 13.26 -17.79
N ASP A 256 11.41 14.51 -18.07
CA ASP A 256 12.58 14.82 -18.90
C ASP A 256 13.87 14.29 -18.26
N THR A 257 13.97 14.39 -16.93
CA THR A 257 15.10 13.84 -16.16
C THR A 257 15.16 12.31 -16.26
N PHE A 258 14.03 11.60 -16.11
CA PHE A 258 13.98 10.15 -16.36
C PHE A 258 14.45 9.76 -17.78
N ASN A 259 14.24 10.65 -18.76
CA ASN A 259 14.62 10.46 -20.15
C ASN A 259 16.03 11.00 -20.49
N ARG A 260 16.88 11.27 -19.48
CA ARG A 260 18.24 11.84 -19.64
C ARG A 260 18.26 13.16 -20.41
N SER A 261 17.16 13.90 -20.33
CA SER A 261 16.95 15.20 -20.98
C SER A 261 16.75 16.29 -19.92
N ARG A 262 17.35 16.12 -18.74
CA ARG A 262 17.25 17.04 -17.60
C ARG A 262 17.47 18.51 -18.04
N PRO A 263 16.63 19.45 -17.61
CA PRO A 263 16.85 20.88 -17.87
C PRO A 263 18.21 21.36 -17.36
N SER A 264 18.90 22.18 -18.15
CA SER A 264 20.30 22.57 -17.90
C SER A 264 20.49 23.61 -16.79
N ASP A 265 19.41 24.24 -16.33
CA ASP A 265 19.39 25.35 -15.38
C ASP A 265 18.98 24.94 -13.94
N ILE A 266 18.79 23.64 -13.70
CA ILE A 266 18.44 23.12 -12.37
C ILE A 266 19.71 23.04 -11.50
N ALA A 267 19.61 23.53 -10.27
CA ALA A 267 20.67 23.43 -9.29
C ALA A 267 20.92 21.98 -8.85
N ASP A 268 22.13 21.69 -8.42
CA ASP A 268 22.45 20.38 -7.86
C ASP A 268 21.62 20.12 -6.59
N PRO A 269 20.95 18.95 -6.49
CA PRO A 269 20.18 18.59 -5.31
C PRO A 269 21.06 18.55 -4.07
N PRO A 270 20.55 18.99 -2.90
CA PRO A 270 21.23 18.77 -1.63
C PRO A 270 21.37 17.27 -1.34
N ASP A 271 22.33 16.89 -0.49
CA ASP A 271 22.46 15.51 -0.02
C ASP A 271 21.59 15.31 1.23
N ASP A 272 20.29 15.22 0.99
CA ASP A 272 19.25 15.05 2.01
C ASP A 272 19.12 13.58 2.45
N GLY A 273 18.96 13.38 3.77
CA GLY A 273 18.54 12.09 4.34
C GLY A 273 17.07 11.77 4.07
N PHE A 274 16.60 10.56 4.37
CA PHE A 274 15.22 10.18 4.05
C PHE A 274 14.14 11.07 4.72
N PRO A 275 14.29 11.54 5.98
CA PRO A 275 13.32 12.44 6.61
C PRO A 275 13.16 13.79 5.91
N ASP A 276 14.24 14.30 5.32
CA ASP A 276 14.24 15.56 4.55
C ASP A 276 13.62 15.38 3.16
N VAL A 277 13.58 14.15 2.65
CA VAL A 277 13.05 13.78 1.34
C VAL A 277 11.54 13.54 1.40
N ALA A 278 11.06 12.83 2.42
CA ALA A 278 9.63 12.64 2.63
C ALA A 278 9.28 12.48 4.13
N ALA A 279 8.21 13.17 4.53
CA ALA A 279 7.67 13.04 5.88
C ALA A 279 7.18 11.60 6.14
N MET A 280 7.46 11.09 7.34
CA MET A 280 7.05 9.76 7.79
C MET A 280 5.54 9.52 7.61
N SER A 281 4.71 10.55 7.85
CA SER A 281 3.26 10.45 7.66
C SER A 281 2.85 10.13 6.22
N SER A 282 3.60 10.64 5.24
CA SER A 282 3.32 10.41 3.81
C SER A 282 3.74 9.00 3.40
N VAL A 283 4.88 8.52 3.93
CA VAL A 283 5.36 7.13 3.76
C VAL A 283 4.36 6.14 4.39
N MET A 284 3.90 6.41 5.61
CA MET A 284 2.90 5.61 6.32
C MET A 284 1.56 5.52 5.58
N LYS A 285 1.12 6.58 4.90
CA LYS A 285 -0.08 6.51 4.05
C LYS A 285 0.12 5.53 2.88
N ARG A 286 1.30 5.50 2.25
CA ARG A 286 1.60 4.53 1.17
C ARG A 286 1.70 3.09 1.71
N MET A 287 2.23 2.91 2.92
CA MET A 287 2.22 1.62 3.62
C MET A 287 0.79 1.16 3.92
N GLN A 288 -0.08 2.07 4.37
CA GLN A 288 -1.50 1.77 4.57
C GLN A 288 -2.19 1.38 3.26
N ASP A 289 -1.88 2.06 2.14
CA ASP A 289 -2.39 1.67 0.82
C ASP A 289 -1.92 0.26 0.42
N ALA A 290 -0.66 -0.09 0.68
CA ALA A 290 -0.13 -1.43 0.42
C ALA A 290 -0.89 -2.51 1.21
N GLN A 291 -1.06 -2.29 2.51
CA GLN A 291 -1.82 -3.18 3.37
C GLN A 291 -3.27 -3.34 2.89
N ASN A 292 -3.92 -2.23 2.53
CA ASN A 292 -5.29 -2.23 2.02
C ASN A 292 -5.41 -3.02 0.71
N ARG A 293 -4.46 -2.85 -0.22
CA ARG A 293 -4.43 -3.62 -1.48
C ARG A 293 -4.28 -5.10 -1.21
N LEU A 294 -3.35 -5.52 -0.35
CA LEU A 294 -3.19 -6.91 0.05
C LEU A 294 -4.51 -7.50 0.59
N MET A 295 -5.18 -6.79 1.50
CA MET A 295 -6.45 -7.22 2.08
C MET A 295 -7.58 -7.29 1.06
N GLN A 296 -7.75 -6.27 0.23
CA GLN A 296 -8.91 -6.14 -0.66
C GLN A 296 -8.75 -6.94 -1.95
N GLU A 297 -7.52 -7.01 -2.46
CA GLU A 297 -7.25 -7.59 -3.77
C GLU A 297 -6.76 -9.02 -3.70
N ALA A 298 -6.14 -9.43 -2.59
CA ALA A 298 -5.59 -10.78 -2.39
C ALA A 298 -6.14 -11.44 -1.11
N GLY A 299 -7.24 -10.93 -0.52
CA GLY A 299 -7.83 -11.45 0.72
C GLY A 299 -8.57 -12.79 0.61
N THR A 300 -8.47 -13.50 -0.50
CA THR A 300 -9.02 -14.86 -0.66
C THR A 300 -7.99 -15.74 -1.33
N GLU A 301 -8.00 -17.04 -1.08
CA GLU A 301 -7.02 -17.98 -1.65
C GLU A 301 -6.96 -17.91 -3.18
N SER A 302 -8.11 -17.80 -3.84
CA SER A 302 -8.19 -17.68 -5.31
C SER A 302 -7.56 -16.37 -5.80
N ALA A 303 -7.85 -15.25 -5.12
CA ALA A 303 -7.31 -13.95 -5.49
C ALA A 303 -5.80 -13.87 -5.22
N PHE A 304 -5.34 -14.38 -4.08
CA PHE A 304 -3.93 -14.53 -3.73
C PHE A 304 -3.16 -15.32 -4.80
N LYS A 305 -3.67 -16.50 -5.19
CA LYS A 305 -3.05 -17.35 -6.23
C LYS A 305 -2.99 -16.68 -7.60
N SER A 306 -4.02 -15.91 -7.96
CA SER A 306 -4.09 -15.22 -9.25
C SER A 306 -3.38 -13.87 -9.30
N LYS A 307 -3.02 -13.28 -8.16
CA LYS A 307 -2.39 -11.96 -8.05
C LYS A 307 -1.04 -11.98 -7.33
N LYS A 308 -0.24 -13.03 -7.52
CA LYS A 308 1.08 -13.16 -6.88
C LYS A 308 1.98 -11.95 -7.10
N ASP A 309 2.00 -11.40 -8.31
CA ASP A 309 2.83 -10.22 -8.62
C ASP A 309 2.44 -9.00 -7.75
N LEU A 310 1.13 -8.79 -7.52
CA LEU A 310 0.65 -7.74 -6.63
C LEU A 310 1.05 -8.02 -5.17
N VAL A 311 0.94 -9.28 -4.74
CA VAL A 311 1.32 -9.66 -3.37
C VAL A 311 2.81 -9.46 -3.12
N GLN A 312 3.66 -9.90 -4.06
CA GLN A 312 5.10 -9.69 -4.01
C GLN A 312 5.45 -8.20 -3.99
N HIS A 313 4.84 -7.42 -4.88
CA HIS A 313 5.06 -5.97 -4.97
C HIS A 313 4.71 -5.25 -3.68
N GLU A 314 3.47 -5.38 -3.19
CA GLU A 314 3.03 -4.63 -2.01
C GLU A 314 3.73 -5.07 -0.73
N ALA A 315 4.11 -6.34 -0.62
CA ALA A 315 4.89 -6.83 0.51
C ALA A 315 6.33 -6.29 0.51
N ALA A 316 6.98 -6.22 -0.65
CA ALA A 316 8.30 -5.60 -0.78
C ALA A 316 8.27 -4.09 -0.49
N ILE A 317 7.21 -3.38 -0.92
CA ILE A 317 7.00 -1.96 -0.57
C ILE A 317 6.82 -1.80 0.94
N LEU A 318 5.98 -2.63 1.58
CA LEU A 318 5.81 -2.61 3.04
C LEU A 318 7.14 -2.83 3.75
N GLN A 319 7.87 -3.89 3.41
CA GLN A 319 9.15 -4.20 4.03
C GLN A 319 10.14 -3.04 3.88
N THR A 320 10.30 -2.52 2.66
CA THR A 320 11.24 -1.44 2.35
C THR A 320 10.89 -0.17 3.09
N PHE A 321 9.61 0.22 3.11
CA PHE A 321 9.20 1.49 3.70
C PHE A 321 9.21 1.42 5.22
N THR A 322 8.86 0.27 5.81
CA THR A 322 9.07 0.03 7.25
C THR A 322 10.54 0.16 7.63
N HIS A 323 11.45 -0.39 6.82
CA HIS A 323 12.88 -0.26 7.05
C HIS A 323 13.34 1.20 6.99
N VAL A 324 12.87 1.95 6.00
CA VAL A 324 13.22 3.38 5.86
C VAL A 324 12.77 4.18 7.07
N ILE A 325 11.53 4.02 7.53
CA ILE A 325 11.02 4.79 8.68
C ILE A 325 11.57 4.34 10.03
N SER A 326 12.22 3.17 10.10
CA SER A 326 12.88 2.67 11.31
C SER A 326 14.33 3.14 11.44
N LEU A 327 14.87 3.80 10.40
CA LEU A 327 16.19 4.42 10.49
C LEU A 327 16.20 5.55 11.54
N GLU A 328 17.30 5.62 12.31
CA GLU A 328 17.48 6.58 13.40
C GLU A 328 17.28 8.04 12.96
N GLU A 329 17.61 8.36 11.71
CA GLU A 329 17.41 9.70 11.12
C GLU A 329 15.95 10.18 11.18
N TYR A 330 14.96 9.28 11.18
CA TYR A 330 13.55 9.66 11.38
C TYR A 330 13.21 10.06 12.83
N GLY A 331 14.16 9.89 13.75
CA GLY A 331 14.07 10.38 15.13
C GLY A 331 13.38 9.44 16.11
N TYR A 332 13.24 8.16 15.80
CA TYR A 332 12.65 7.14 16.67
C TYR A 332 13.68 6.08 17.06
N ASP A 333 14.33 6.26 18.22
CA ASP A 333 15.29 5.32 18.80
C ASP A 333 14.68 4.41 19.88
N ASP A 334 13.39 4.59 20.20
CA ASP A 334 12.64 3.79 21.17
C ASP A 334 12.65 2.29 20.79
N GLU A 335 13.08 1.43 21.72
CA GLU A 335 13.15 -0.03 21.51
C GLU A 335 11.79 -0.63 21.11
N ASP A 336 10.69 -0.11 21.66
CA ASP A 336 9.34 -0.57 21.33
C ASP A 336 8.96 -0.20 19.89
N PHE A 337 9.29 1.02 19.43
CA PHE A 337 9.06 1.44 18.05
C PHE A 337 9.82 0.53 17.07
N GLN A 338 11.11 0.29 17.36
CA GLN A 338 11.96 -0.60 16.59
C GLN A 338 11.44 -2.03 16.59
N GLY A 339 10.90 -2.50 17.73
CA GLY A 339 10.23 -3.79 17.85
C GLY A 339 9.01 -3.93 16.94
N TYR A 340 8.15 -2.91 16.89
CA TYR A 340 6.99 -2.89 16.01
C TYR A 340 7.38 -2.84 14.53
N ALA A 341 8.35 -1.99 14.16
CA ALA A 341 8.85 -1.90 12.80
C ALA A 341 9.43 -3.25 12.33
N LYS A 342 10.30 -3.87 13.14
CA LYS A 342 10.86 -5.19 12.85
C LYS A 342 9.77 -6.26 12.65
N ALA A 343 8.72 -6.24 13.48
CA ALA A 343 7.62 -7.19 13.33
C ALA A 343 6.87 -7.02 11.99
N VAL A 344 6.72 -5.79 11.50
CA VAL A 344 6.13 -5.52 10.19
C VAL A 344 7.07 -5.96 9.06
N GLU A 345 8.37 -5.68 9.14
CA GLU A 345 9.36 -6.14 8.14
C GLU A 345 9.39 -7.67 8.01
N GLU A 346 9.45 -8.39 9.13
CA GLU A 346 9.47 -9.85 9.15
C GLU A 346 8.17 -10.45 8.60
N ALA A 347 7.02 -9.84 8.92
CA ALA A 347 5.73 -10.27 8.39
C ALA A 347 5.61 -9.99 6.89
N ALA A 348 6.07 -8.84 6.41
CA ALA A 348 6.10 -8.51 4.98
C ALA A 348 7.02 -9.47 4.20
N LYS A 349 8.19 -9.82 4.74
CA LYS A 349 9.05 -10.88 4.19
C LYS A 349 8.36 -12.25 4.17
N SER A 350 7.58 -12.56 5.21
CA SER A 350 6.82 -13.82 5.28
C SER A 350 5.68 -13.86 4.25
N ILE A 351 5.06 -12.73 3.91
CA ILE A 351 4.09 -12.63 2.82
C ILE A 351 4.73 -12.96 1.46
N GLN A 352 5.93 -12.44 1.19
CA GLN A 352 6.67 -12.75 -0.04
C GLN A 352 6.96 -14.25 -0.14
N ALA A 353 7.48 -14.85 0.94
CA ALA A 353 7.74 -16.29 0.99
C ALA A 353 6.45 -17.14 0.81
N ALA A 354 5.33 -16.69 1.39
CA ALA A 354 4.04 -17.35 1.24
C ALA A 354 3.55 -17.32 -0.22
N ALA A 355 3.69 -16.18 -0.91
CA ALA A 355 3.31 -16.05 -2.33
C ALA A 355 4.13 -16.98 -3.24
N ASP A 356 5.43 -17.14 -2.98
CA ASP A 356 6.28 -18.09 -3.70
C ASP A 356 5.89 -19.54 -3.43
N ALA A 357 5.52 -19.86 -2.19
CA ALA A 357 5.15 -21.21 -1.75
C ALA A 357 3.68 -21.60 -2.00
N ASP A 358 2.86 -20.71 -2.57
CA ASP A 358 1.40 -20.90 -2.70
C ASP A 358 0.68 -21.13 -1.34
N ASP A 359 1.24 -20.60 -0.26
CA ASP A 359 0.76 -20.80 1.12
C ASP A 359 -0.15 -19.64 1.57
N PHE A 360 -1.44 -19.76 1.24
CA PHE A 360 -2.43 -18.74 1.63
C PHE A 360 -2.61 -18.61 3.15
N ALA A 361 -2.44 -19.70 3.91
CA ALA A 361 -2.59 -19.64 5.37
C ALA A 361 -1.44 -18.84 6.01
N ALA A 362 -0.20 -19.04 5.53
CA ALA A 362 0.94 -18.23 5.96
C ALA A 362 0.80 -16.76 5.55
N TYR A 363 0.22 -16.50 4.37
CA TYR A 363 -0.13 -15.15 3.92
C TYR A 363 -1.11 -14.46 4.88
N GLU A 364 -2.25 -15.09 5.19
CA GLU A 364 -3.27 -14.51 6.09
C GLU A 364 -2.71 -14.24 7.49
N LEU A 365 -1.95 -15.19 8.04
CA LEU A 365 -1.31 -15.03 9.34
C LEU A 365 -0.34 -13.84 9.35
N SER A 366 0.47 -13.70 8.30
CA SER A 366 1.44 -12.61 8.20
C SER A 366 0.76 -11.26 8.01
N LEU A 367 -0.31 -11.19 7.22
CA LEU A 367 -1.11 -9.97 7.03
C LEU A 367 -1.79 -9.53 8.34
N SER A 368 -2.28 -10.49 9.13
CA SER A 368 -2.80 -10.21 10.47
C SER A 368 -1.73 -9.63 11.39
N LYS A 369 -0.50 -10.18 11.36
CA LYS A 369 0.62 -9.64 12.15
C LYS A 369 0.95 -8.20 11.78
N ILE A 370 0.99 -7.86 10.48
CA ILE A 370 1.17 -6.47 10.03
C ILE A 370 0.08 -5.58 10.65
N SER A 371 -1.18 -5.99 10.54
CA SER A 371 -2.31 -5.22 11.08
C SER A 371 -2.19 -4.98 12.59
N THR A 372 -1.90 -6.02 13.35
CA THR A 372 -1.73 -5.93 14.81
C THR A 372 -0.55 -5.05 15.20
N SER A 373 0.60 -5.18 14.53
CA SER A 373 1.78 -4.34 14.79
C SER A 373 1.52 -2.87 14.45
N CYS A 374 0.86 -2.58 13.32
CA CYS A 374 0.45 -1.23 12.95
C CYS A 374 -0.49 -0.62 14.01
N GLN A 375 -1.43 -1.41 14.54
CA GLN A 375 -2.35 -0.95 15.58
C GLN A 375 -1.63 -0.70 16.91
N ALA A 376 -0.74 -1.60 17.33
CA ALA A 376 0.02 -1.47 18.57
C ALA A 376 0.94 -0.24 18.53
N CYS A 377 1.73 -0.08 17.46
CA CYS A 377 2.57 1.10 17.27
C CYS A 377 1.75 2.40 17.29
N HIS A 378 0.61 2.45 16.58
CA HIS A 378 -0.25 3.63 16.63
C HIS A 378 -0.90 3.87 18.00
N SER A 379 -1.11 2.84 18.82
CA SER A 379 -1.62 3.04 20.19
C SER A 379 -0.60 3.76 21.07
N ASP A 380 0.69 3.49 20.86
CA ASP A 380 1.76 3.99 21.72
C ASP A 380 2.38 5.29 21.21
N PHE A 381 2.51 5.44 19.88
CA PHE A 381 3.28 6.51 19.24
C PHE A 381 2.45 7.52 18.44
N LYS A 382 1.16 7.27 18.20
CA LYS A 382 0.29 8.21 17.46
C LYS A 382 -0.43 9.14 18.43
N ASN A 383 0.29 10.15 18.93
CA ASN A 383 -0.27 11.23 19.73
C ASN A 383 -0.57 12.47 18.90
#